data_AF-A0A9D8JSD2-F1
#
_entry.id   AF-A0A9D8JSD2-F1
#
_cell.length_a   1.000
_cell.length_b   1.000
_cell.length_c   1.000
_cell.angle_alpha   90.00
_cell.angle_beta   90.00
_cell.angle_gamma   90.00
#
_symmetry.space_group_name_H-M   'P 1'
#
loop_
_entity.id
_entity.type
_entity.pdbx_description
1 polymer ?
#
loop_
_entity_poly.entity_id
_entity_poly.type
_entity_poly.pdbx_seq_one_letter_code
_entity_poly.pdbx_strand_id
1 'polypeptide(L)'
;MVFGEPPGRITLEIVRRAKELGYVVGSASDRPISNQIQLWKEHNIEVDFVSLKHRLDEVKAKFPAEKYLHIGDGEMDKYFAKQAGFDFHFVHDLPGEHRELHSWVTELQRDLKKNLGI
;
A
#
# COMPACT_ATOMS: atom_id res chain seq x y z
N MET A 1 -15.44 -1.36 9.80
CA MET A 1 -14.72 -0.15 10.27
C MET A 1 -13.62 0.12 9.25
N VAL A 2 -13.58 1.33 8.70
CA VAL A 2 -12.78 1.68 7.52
C VAL A 2 -11.85 2.83 7.90
N PHE A 3 -10.61 2.82 7.41
CA PHE A 3 -9.58 3.80 7.77
C PHE A 3 -9.39 4.84 6.69
N GLY A 4 -9.10 6.07 7.10
CA GLY A 4 -9.07 7.23 6.21
C GLY A 4 -10.26 8.14 6.55
N GLU A 5 -10.06 9.43 6.47
CA GLU A 5 -11.16 10.42 6.46
C GLU A 5 -11.20 11.00 5.04
N PRO A 6 -12.21 10.65 4.21
CA PRO A 6 -13.28 9.67 4.45
C PRO A 6 -12.78 8.21 4.46
N PRO A 7 -13.57 7.26 5.00
CA PRO A 7 -13.35 5.81 4.90
C PRO A 7 -12.61 5.41 3.62
N GLY A 8 -11.32 5.14 3.75
CA GLY A 8 -10.43 4.89 2.64
C GLY A 8 -10.84 3.62 1.91
N ARG A 9 -10.69 3.63 0.58
CA ARG A 9 -11.05 2.49 -0.27
C ARG A 9 -10.22 1.24 0.03
N ILE A 10 -9.08 1.38 0.72
CA ILE A 10 -8.28 0.25 1.20
C ILE A 10 -8.81 -0.25 2.55
N THR A 11 -9.53 -1.37 2.50
CA THR A 11 -10.05 -2.05 3.69
C THR A 11 -8.99 -2.96 4.34
N LEU A 12 -9.20 -3.33 5.61
CA LEU A 12 -8.37 -4.33 6.30
C LEU A 12 -8.36 -5.68 5.58
N GLU A 13 -9.46 -6.05 4.93
CA GLU A 13 -9.57 -7.30 4.19
C GLU A 13 -8.67 -7.31 2.96
N ILE A 14 -8.60 -6.18 2.24
CA ILE A 14 -7.68 -5.98 1.11
C ILE A 14 -6.23 -6.13 1.56
N VAL A 15 -5.87 -5.52 2.70
CA VAL A 15 -4.52 -5.63 3.27
C VAL A 15 -4.18 -7.08 3.60
N ARG A 16 -5.10 -7.81 4.26
CA ARG A 16 -4.91 -9.24 4.55
C ARG A 16 -4.75 -10.05 3.28
N ARG A 17 -5.61 -9.82 2.29
CA ARG A 17 -5.55 -10.52 1.00
C ARG A 17 -4.24 -10.28 0.27
N ALA A 18 -3.75 -9.05 0.25
CA ALA A 18 -2.45 -8.73 -0.34
C ALA A 18 -1.32 -9.51 0.36
N LYS A 19 -1.32 -9.57 1.70
CA LYS A 19 -0.34 -10.38 2.44
C LYS A 19 -0.45 -11.88 2.12
N GLU A 20 -1.66 -12.44 2.04
CA GLU A 20 -1.89 -13.84 1.62
C GLU A 20 -1.35 -14.14 0.22
N LEU A 21 -1.39 -13.16 -0.68
CA LEU A 21 -0.85 -13.28 -2.05
C LEU A 21 0.67 -13.11 -2.13
N GLY A 22 1.33 -12.83 -1.00
CA GLY A 22 2.79 -12.69 -0.88
C GLY A 22 3.33 -11.27 -1.06
N TYR A 23 2.47 -10.24 -1.04
CA TYR A 23 2.93 -8.85 -1.08
C TYR A 23 3.57 -8.45 0.25
N VAL A 24 4.65 -7.66 0.17
CA VAL A 24 5.16 -6.88 1.30
C VAL A 24 4.28 -5.63 1.44
N VAL A 25 3.54 -5.52 2.54
CA VAL A 25 2.57 -4.45 2.75
C VAL A 25 2.95 -3.63 3.98
N GLY A 26 3.00 -2.31 3.82
CA GLY A 26 3.39 -1.39 4.88
C GLY A 26 2.63 -0.08 4.87
N SER A 27 2.97 0.77 5.82
CA SER A 27 2.40 2.11 5.97
C SER A 27 3.50 3.16 5.83
N ALA A 28 3.26 4.16 4.99
CA ALA A 28 4.13 5.31 4.82
C ALA A 28 3.30 6.59 4.95
N SER A 29 3.45 7.29 6.07
CA SER A 29 2.63 8.46 6.45
C SER A 29 3.50 9.58 7.02
N ASP A 30 2.97 10.80 7.07
CA ASP A 30 3.60 11.91 7.81
C ASP A 30 3.36 11.81 9.32
N ARG A 31 2.46 10.90 9.75
CA ARG A 31 2.20 10.64 11.18
C ARG A 31 3.45 10.06 11.86
N PRO A 32 3.70 10.37 13.15
CA PRO A 32 4.75 9.71 13.91
C PRO A 32 4.70 8.19 13.80
N ILE A 33 5.86 7.54 13.70
CA ILE A 33 5.98 6.09 13.53
C ILE A 33 5.22 5.32 14.62
N SER A 34 5.31 5.78 15.87
CA SER A 34 4.57 5.19 17.00
C SER A 34 3.06 5.18 16.77
N ASN A 35 2.51 6.26 16.22
CA ASN A 35 1.08 6.40 15.97
C ASN A 35 0.63 5.49 14.83
N GLN A 36 1.46 5.36 13.79
CA GLN A 36 1.21 4.42 12.70
C GLN A 36 1.21 2.97 13.21
N ILE A 37 2.22 2.57 14.00
CA ILE A 37 2.30 1.22 14.59
C ILE A 37 1.07 0.94 15.45
N GLN A 38 0.70 1.88 16.31
CA GLN A 38 -0.45 1.75 17.19
C GLN A 38 -1.75 1.55 16.40
N LEU A 39 -1.93 2.32 15.32
CA LEU A 39 -3.10 2.21 14.44
C LEU A 39 -3.22 0.83 13.77
N TRP A 40 -2.12 0.21 13.35
CA TRP A 40 -2.19 -1.15 12.80
C TRP A 40 -2.46 -2.21 13.87
N LYS A 41 -1.86 -2.05 15.07
CA LYS A 41 -2.09 -2.94 16.21
C LYS A 41 -3.54 -2.94 16.67
N GLU A 42 -4.16 -1.78 16.79
CA GLU A 42 -5.57 -1.63 17.20
C GLU A 42 -6.55 -2.41 16.31
N HIS A 43 -6.14 -2.70 15.08
CA HIS A 43 -6.96 -3.40 14.10
C HIS A 43 -6.47 -4.81 13.75
N ASN A 44 -5.55 -5.34 14.56
CA ASN A 44 -5.03 -6.70 14.44
C ASN A 44 -4.51 -7.00 13.02
N ILE A 45 -3.73 -6.07 12.46
CA ILE A 45 -2.94 -6.30 11.26
C ILE A 45 -1.48 -6.02 11.57
N GLU A 46 -0.65 -7.01 11.29
CA GLU A 46 0.80 -6.85 11.31
C GLU A 46 1.28 -6.50 9.89
N VAL A 47 1.70 -5.25 9.71
CA VAL A 47 2.33 -4.78 8.47
C VAL A 47 3.83 -5.07 8.49
N ASP A 48 4.42 -5.27 7.32
CA ASP A 48 5.84 -5.64 7.18
C ASP A 48 6.77 -4.45 7.45
N PHE A 49 6.27 -3.24 7.25
CA PHE A 49 6.98 -2.01 7.60
C PHE A 49 6.05 -0.85 7.96
N VAL A 50 6.62 0.08 8.71
CA VAL A 50 6.07 1.41 8.97
C VAL A 50 7.19 2.42 8.70
N SER A 51 6.92 3.45 7.91
CA SER A 51 7.90 4.46 7.51
C SER A 51 7.28 5.86 7.45
N LEU A 52 8.14 6.86 7.33
CA LEU A 52 7.73 8.20 6.91
C LEU A 52 7.73 8.23 5.38
N LYS A 53 6.75 8.92 4.76
CA LYS A 53 6.61 8.90 3.29
C LYS A 53 7.85 9.44 2.55
N HIS A 54 8.62 10.34 3.15
CA HIS A 54 9.88 10.82 2.58
C HIS A 54 11.06 9.84 2.68
N ARG A 55 10.85 8.67 3.29
CA ARG A 55 11.85 7.60 3.47
C ARG A 55 11.46 6.31 2.75
N LEU A 56 10.76 6.43 1.61
CA LEU A 56 10.38 5.28 0.79
C LEU A 56 11.60 4.62 0.10
N ASP A 57 12.69 5.35 -0.06
CA ASP A 57 13.99 4.83 -0.50
C ASP A 57 14.58 3.82 0.51
N GLU A 58 14.50 4.11 1.82
CA GLU A 58 14.90 3.18 2.88
C GLU A 58 14.05 1.89 2.85
N VAL A 59 12.74 2.02 2.60
CA VAL A 59 11.83 0.88 2.43
C VAL A 59 12.26 0.04 1.24
N LYS A 60 12.53 0.67 0.09
CA LYS A 60 12.97 -0.02 -1.12
C LYS A 60 14.29 -0.77 -0.94
N ALA A 61 15.24 -0.18 -0.22
CA ALA A 61 16.51 -0.83 0.10
C ALA A 61 16.34 -2.04 1.02
N LYS A 62 15.42 -1.97 1.99
CA LYS A 62 15.17 -3.05 2.96
C LYS A 62 14.30 -4.18 2.39
N PHE A 63 13.39 -3.86 1.47
CA PHE A 63 12.46 -4.80 0.85
C PHE A 63 12.63 -4.81 -0.67
N PRO A 64 13.63 -5.54 -1.20
CA PRO A 64 13.80 -5.72 -2.64
C PRO A 64 12.56 -6.38 -3.26
N ALA A 65 12.02 -5.77 -4.31
CA ALA A 65 10.85 -6.23 -5.05
C ALA A 65 10.95 -5.80 -6.52
N GLU A 66 10.25 -6.49 -7.41
CA GLU A 66 10.25 -6.17 -8.84
C GLU A 66 9.45 -4.89 -9.16
N LYS A 67 8.36 -4.66 -8.42
CA LYS A 67 7.56 -3.44 -8.50
C LYS A 67 7.24 -2.92 -7.12
N TYR A 68 7.07 -1.61 -7.06
CA TYR A 68 6.81 -0.86 -5.86
C TYR A 68 5.60 0.03 -6.13
N LEU A 69 4.59 -0.04 -5.28
CA LEU A 69 3.38 0.76 -5.41
C LEU A 69 3.11 1.49 -4.10
N HIS A 70 2.92 2.82 -4.19
CA HIS A 70 2.38 3.62 -3.10
C HIS A 70 0.95 4.07 -3.44
N ILE A 71 0.05 3.96 -2.47
CA ILE A 71 -1.33 4.40 -2.60
C ILE A 71 -1.55 5.51 -1.58
N GLY A 72 -1.97 6.69 -2.05
CA GLY A 72 -2.16 7.86 -1.20
C GLY A 72 -3.28 8.75 -1.68
N ASP A 73 -3.62 9.77 -0.90
CA ASP A 73 -4.68 10.73 -1.18
C ASP A 73 -4.16 12.12 -1.60
N GLY A 74 -2.90 12.43 -1.29
CA GLY A 74 -2.29 13.74 -1.55
C GLY A 74 -1.19 13.74 -2.60
N GLU A 75 -0.95 14.93 -3.19
CA GLU A 75 0.18 15.15 -4.11
C GLU A 75 1.55 14.90 -3.46
N MET A 76 1.68 15.10 -2.13
CA MET A 76 2.91 14.78 -1.42
C MET A 76 3.22 13.28 -1.42
N ASP A 77 2.20 12.43 -1.35
CA ASP A 77 2.36 10.98 -1.47
C ASP A 77 2.84 10.59 -2.85
N LYS A 78 2.25 11.18 -3.89
CA LYS A 78 2.71 11.01 -5.27
C LYS A 78 4.14 11.48 -5.47
N TYR A 79 4.48 12.66 -4.94
CA TYR A 79 5.82 13.22 -5.04
C TYR A 79 6.86 12.28 -4.45
N PHE A 80 6.71 11.87 -3.19
CA PHE A 80 7.70 11.01 -2.54
C PHE A 80 7.72 9.59 -3.13
N ALA A 81 6.58 9.04 -3.53
CA ALA A 81 6.53 7.77 -4.25
C ALA A 81 7.36 7.84 -5.53
N LYS A 82 7.17 8.89 -6.35
CA LYS A 82 7.92 9.05 -7.59
C LYS A 82 9.40 9.33 -7.35
N GLN A 83 9.77 10.10 -6.33
CA GLN A 83 11.17 10.31 -5.95
C GLN A 83 11.86 8.99 -5.58
N ALA A 84 11.18 8.06 -4.89
CA ALA A 84 11.72 6.74 -4.54
C ALA A 84 11.62 5.71 -5.69
N GLY A 85 11.05 6.09 -6.85
CA GLY A 85 10.84 5.22 -8.00
C GLY A 85 9.75 4.17 -7.76
N PHE A 86 8.69 4.54 -7.06
CA PHE A 86 7.46 3.75 -6.90
C PHE A 86 6.43 4.17 -7.98
N ASP A 87 5.61 3.22 -8.38
CA ASP A 87 4.31 3.52 -8.98
C ASP A 87 3.41 4.17 -7.95
N PHE A 88 2.45 4.96 -8.43
CA PHE A 88 1.55 5.70 -7.56
C PHE A 88 0.12 5.62 -8.07
N HIS A 89 -0.81 5.34 -7.16
CA HIS A 89 -2.24 5.43 -7.40
C HIS A 89 -2.90 6.31 -6.35
N PHE A 90 -3.80 7.20 -6.79
CA PHE A 90 -4.67 7.89 -5.86
C PHE A 90 -5.70 6.94 -5.27
N VAL A 91 -5.89 7.00 -3.96
CA VAL A 91 -6.85 6.13 -3.25
C VAL A 91 -8.29 6.35 -3.75
N HIS A 92 -8.61 7.55 -4.24
CA HIS A 92 -9.92 7.91 -4.77
C HIS A 92 -10.16 7.41 -6.21
N ASP A 93 -9.12 6.96 -6.92
CA ASP A 93 -9.21 6.38 -8.25
C ASP A 93 -9.36 4.85 -8.21
N LEU A 94 -9.17 4.23 -7.04
CA LEU A 94 -9.34 2.79 -6.87
C LEU A 94 -10.80 2.40 -7.08
N PRO A 95 -11.12 1.19 -7.60
CA PRO A 95 -12.49 0.74 -7.79
C PRO A 95 -13.37 0.96 -6.56
N GLY A 96 -14.62 1.41 -6.77
CA GLY A 96 -15.52 1.81 -5.68
C GLY A 96 -16.14 0.63 -4.94
N GLU A 97 -16.27 -0.52 -5.60
CA GLU A 97 -16.87 -1.72 -5.02
C GLU A 97 -15.82 -2.68 -4.44
N HIS A 98 -16.10 -3.22 -3.26
CA HIS A 98 -15.22 -4.15 -2.55
C HIS A 98 -14.82 -5.36 -3.41
N ARG A 99 -15.75 -5.92 -4.20
CA ARG A 99 -15.48 -7.05 -5.10
C ARG A 99 -14.49 -6.70 -6.21
N GLU A 100 -14.59 -5.48 -6.74
CA GLU A 100 -13.68 -4.99 -7.79
C GLU A 100 -12.29 -4.71 -7.24
N LEU A 101 -12.19 -4.25 -5.99
CA LEU A 101 -10.89 -4.07 -5.32
C LEU A 101 -10.17 -5.39 -5.07
N HIS A 102 -10.89 -6.45 -4.67
CA HIS A 102 -10.34 -7.79 -4.56
C HIS A 102 -9.84 -8.34 -5.89
N SER A 103 -10.61 -8.10 -6.96
CA SER A 103 -10.19 -8.41 -8.34
C SER A 103 -8.92 -7.63 -8.68
N TRP A 104 -8.90 -6.32 -8.44
CA TRP A 104 -7.76 -5.45 -8.74
C TRP A 104 -6.48 -5.87 -8.01
N VAL A 105 -6.54 -6.25 -6.73
CA VAL A 105 -5.37 -6.76 -5.99
C VAL A 105 -4.88 -8.09 -6.57
N THR A 106 -5.80 -8.94 -7.00
CA THR A 106 -5.46 -10.23 -7.63
C THR A 106 -4.93 -10.04 -9.05
N GLU A 107 -5.48 -9.08 -9.79
CA GLU A 107 -5.08 -8.72 -11.15
C GLU A 107 -3.75 -7.99 -11.17
N LEU A 108 -3.46 -7.14 -10.18
CA LEU A 108 -2.12 -6.61 -9.95
C LEU A 108 -1.10 -7.75 -9.93
N GLN A 109 -1.39 -8.86 -9.25
CA GLN A 109 -0.47 -10.00 -9.22
C GLN A 109 -0.31 -10.65 -10.60
N ARG A 110 -1.41 -10.76 -11.36
CA ARG A 110 -1.41 -11.35 -12.71
C ARG A 110 -0.68 -10.47 -13.72
N ASP A 111 -0.86 -9.16 -13.66
CA ASP A 111 -0.22 -8.19 -14.54
C ASP A 111 1.25 -8.00 -14.17
N LEU A 112 1.62 -8.19 -12.90
CA LEU A 112 3.00 -8.34 -12.48
C LEU A 112 3.62 -9.59 -13.13
N LYS A 113 2.99 -10.76 -13.01
CA LYS A 113 3.48 -12.03 -13.57
C LYS A 113 3.57 -12.03 -15.11
N LYS A 114 2.55 -11.52 -15.81
CA LYS A 114 2.55 -11.43 -17.29
C LYS A 114 3.68 -10.56 -17.84
N ASN A 115 4.06 -9.50 -17.15
CA ASN A 115 5.16 -8.64 -17.58
C ASN A 115 6.56 -9.26 -17.37
N LEU A 116 6.64 -10.43 -16.71
CA LEU A 116 7.88 -11.18 -16.46
C LEU A 116 8.04 -12.39 -17.39
N GLY A 117 7.07 -12.67 -18.26
CA GLY A 117 7.14 -13.82 -19.17
C GLY A 117 7.09 -15.19 -18.49
N ILE A 118 6.51 -15.28 -17.28
CA ILE A 118 6.23 -16.51 -16.53
C ILE A 118 4.73 -16.74 -16.34
#